data_AF-A0A7V6V516-F1
#
_entry.id   AF-A0A7V6V516-F1
#
_cell.length_a   1.000
_cell.length_b   1.000
_cell.length_c   1.000
_cell.angle_alpha   90.00
_cell.angle_beta   90.00
_cell.angle_gamma   90.00
#
_symmetry.space_group_name_H-M   'P 1'
#
loop_
_entity.id
_entity.type
_entity.pdbx_description
1 polymer ?
#
loop_
_entity_poly.entity_id
_entity_poly.type
_entity_poly.pdbx_seq_one_letter_code
_entity_poly.pdbx_strand_id
1 'polypeptide(L)'
;MKIKELFDRGMGPLISLEVFPPKANYSLATVFDTLDRLQVLKPDYISVTYGAGGGKQGRTVEIASRIRSQYGVESLAHLTCVGHN
;
A
#
# COMPACT_ATOMS: atom_id res chain seq x y z
N MET A 1 4.48 12.83 -1.62
CA MET A 1 4.54 13.27 -3.02
C MET A 1 3.26 12.80 -3.71
N LYS A 2 2.78 13.46 -4.77
CA LYS A 2 1.64 12.91 -5.53
C LYS A 2 2.18 11.87 -6.52
N ILE A 3 1.50 10.74 -6.66
CA ILE A 3 1.91 9.71 -7.64
C ILE A 3 1.93 10.27 -9.07
N LYS A 4 1.05 11.22 -9.41
CA LYS A 4 1.09 11.94 -10.69
C LYS A 4 2.48 12.55 -10.98
N GLU A 5 3.13 13.09 -9.95
CA GLU A 5 4.45 13.74 -10.08
C GLU A 5 5.55 12.70 -10.40
N LEU A 6 5.36 11.41 -10.06
CA LEU A 6 6.27 10.34 -10.48
C LEU A 6 6.18 10.10 -11.99
N PHE A 7 4.96 10.07 -12.54
CA PHE A 7 4.73 9.91 -13.98
C PHE A 7 5.21 11.12 -14.78
N ASP A 8 5.00 12.33 -14.26
CA ASP A 8 5.41 13.57 -14.93
C ASP A 8 6.93 13.71 -15.10
N ARG A 9 7.74 13.03 -14.26
CA ARG A 9 9.22 13.07 -14.34
C ARG A 9 9.80 12.41 -15.58
N GLY A 10 9.04 11.53 -16.25
CA GLY A 10 9.47 10.89 -17.50
C GLY A 10 10.74 10.03 -17.38
N MET A 11 11.04 9.48 -16.20
CA MET A 11 12.27 8.71 -15.93
C MET A 11 12.23 7.25 -16.42
N GLY A 12 11.18 6.86 -17.14
CA GLY A 12 10.95 5.50 -17.63
C GLY A 12 9.70 4.86 -17.05
N PRO A 13 9.48 3.56 -17.28
CA PRO A 13 8.37 2.82 -16.68
C PRO A 13 8.47 2.81 -15.15
N LEU A 14 7.35 3.09 -14.48
CA LEU A 14 7.26 2.97 -13.03
C LEU A 14 6.92 1.53 -12.64
N ILE A 15 7.48 1.07 -11.53
CA ILE A 15 7.18 -0.23 -10.92
C ILE A 15 6.41 0.02 -9.62
N SER A 16 5.26 -0.62 -9.47
CA SER A 16 4.48 -0.61 -8.24
C SER A 16 4.16 -2.01 -7.75
N LEU A 17 3.91 -2.10 -6.44
CA LEU A 17 3.44 -3.32 -5.79
C LEU A 17 2.07 -3.07 -5.17
N GLU A 18 1.22 -4.09 -5.14
CA GLU A 18 -0.07 -4.05 -4.46
C GLU A 18 -0.11 -5.01 -3.28
N VAL A 19 -0.51 -4.50 -2.12
CA VAL A 19 -0.56 -5.23 -0.85
C VAL A 19 -1.99 -5.38 -0.37
N PHE A 20 -2.33 -6.57 0.09
CA PHE A 20 -3.64 -6.87 0.67
C PHE A 20 -3.56 -6.91 2.19
N PRO A 21 -4.45 -6.20 2.91
CA PRO A 21 -4.55 -6.37 4.35
C PRO A 21 -4.84 -7.85 4.69
N PRO A 22 -4.03 -8.46 5.58
CA PRO A 22 -4.16 -9.88 5.90
C PRO A 22 -5.53 -10.16 6.52
N LYS A 23 -5.99 -11.42 6.47
CA LYS A 23 -7.22 -11.82 7.15
C LYS A 23 -7.09 -11.57 8.66
N ALA A 24 -8.22 -11.39 9.36
CA ALA A 24 -8.24 -10.97 10.76
C ALA A 24 -7.37 -11.86 11.68
N ASN A 25 -7.34 -13.16 11.41
CA ASN A 25 -6.59 -14.17 12.13
C ASN A 25 -5.08 -14.23 11.81
N TYR A 26 -4.59 -13.41 10.88
CA TYR A 26 -3.17 -13.32 10.55
C TYR A 26 -2.59 -11.99 11.05
N SER A 27 -1.32 -12.06 11.44
CA SER A 27 -0.55 -10.90 11.88
C SER A 27 -0.28 -9.94 10.72
N LEU A 28 -0.21 -8.64 11.03
CA LEU A 28 0.31 -7.64 10.10
C LEU A 28 1.80 -7.85 9.81
N ALA A 29 2.54 -8.50 10.71
CA ALA A 29 3.97 -8.79 10.54
C ALA A 29 4.26 -9.48 9.19
N THR A 30 3.40 -10.42 8.77
CA THR A 30 3.57 -11.13 7.49
C THR A 30 3.62 -10.19 6.28
N VAL A 31 2.90 -9.06 6.32
CA VAL A 31 2.97 -8.05 5.26
C VAL A 31 4.35 -7.38 5.27
N PHE A 32 4.81 -6.95 6.44
CA PHE A 32 6.08 -6.23 6.59
C PHE A 32 7.29 -7.14 6.32
N ASP A 33 7.28 -8.39 6.79
CA ASP A 33 8.30 -9.39 6.47
C ASP A 33 8.43 -9.62 4.95
N THR A 34 7.30 -9.54 4.23
CA THR A 34 7.29 -9.64 2.77
C THR A 34 7.84 -8.37 2.13
N LEU A 35 7.42 -7.20 2.60
CA LEU A 35 7.90 -5.92 2.10
C LEU A 35 9.41 -5.75 2.30
N ASP A 36 9.94 -6.20 3.43
CA ASP A 36 11.38 -6.19 3.73
C ASP A 36 12.18 -6.96 2.68
N ARG A 37 11.68 -8.14 2.27
CA ARG A 37 12.30 -8.95 1.22
C ARG A 37 12.17 -8.33 -0.17
N LEU A 38 11.08 -7.60 -0.42
CA LEU A 38 10.79 -6.98 -1.72
C LEU A 38 11.42 -5.58 -1.87
N GLN A 39 12.04 -5.00 -0.84
CA GLN A 39 12.73 -3.71 -0.95
C GLN A 39 13.77 -3.65 -2.07
N VAL A 40 14.38 -4.80 -2.41
CA VAL A 40 15.36 -4.91 -3.51
C VAL A 40 14.79 -4.49 -4.86
N LEU A 41 13.47 -4.58 -5.04
CA LEU A 41 12.78 -4.18 -6.28
C LEU A 41 12.67 -2.66 -6.43
N LYS A 42 12.90 -1.88 -5.35
CA LYS A 42 12.81 -0.42 -5.32
C LYS A 42 11.53 0.13 -5.99
N PRO A 43 10.33 -0.26 -5.50
CA PRO A 43 9.09 0.21 -6.09
C PRO A 43 8.95 1.73 -5.95
N ASP A 44 8.39 2.37 -6.99
CA ASP A 44 8.14 3.81 -7.01
C ASP A 44 6.99 4.20 -6.08
N TYR A 45 6.00 3.32 -5.96
CA TYR A 45 4.90 3.43 -4.98
C TYR A 45 4.31 2.06 -4.67
N ILE A 46 3.59 1.96 -3.55
CA ILE A 46 2.90 0.73 -3.14
C ILE A 46 1.44 1.03 -2.87
N SER A 47 0.53 0.29 -3.50
CA SER A 47 -0.90 0.36 -3.18
C SER A 47 -1.27 -0.60 -2.05
N VAL A 48 -2.25 -0.19 -1.23
CA VAL A 48 -2.84 -1.01 -0.18
C VAL A 48 -4.32 -1.14 -0.46
N THR A 49 -4.78 -2.37 -0.66
CA THR A 49 -6.17 -2.62 -1.02
C THR A 49 -7.13 -2.36 0.13
N TYR A 50 -8.39 -2.24 -0.24
CA TYR A 50 -9.50 -1.95 0.66
C TYR A 50 -10.53 -3.08 0.58
N GLY A 51 -11.08 -3.49 1.72
CA GLY A 51 -12.10 -4.54 1.75
C GLY A 51 -13.39 -4.06 1.09
N ALA A 52 -13.91 -4.82 0.12
CA ALA A 52 -15.06 -4.46 -0.73
C ALA A 52 -16.40 -4.13 0.01
N GLY A 53 -16.49 -4.37 1.32
CA GLY A 53 -17.65 -4.01 2.14
C GLY A 53 -17.29 -3.20 3.39
N GLY A 54 -16.18 -2.45 3.36
CA GLY A 54 -15.78 -1.58 4.47
C GLY A 54 -15.28 -2.30 5.73
N GLY A 55 -15.24 -3.64 5.78
CA GLY A 55 -14.86 -4.37 7.00
C GLY A 55 -13.37 -4.34 7.40
N LYS A 56 -12.48 -3.74 6.59
CA LYS A 56 -11.02 -3.78 6.80
C LYS A 56 -10.32 -2.40 6.81
N GLN A 57 -11.08 -1.31 6.98
CA GLN A 57 -10.58 0.07 6.85
C GLN A 57 -9.36 0.36 7.73
N GLY A 58 -9.40 -0.08 9.00
CA GLY A 58 -8.33 0.20 9.96
C GLY A 58 -6.98 -0.39 9.55
N ARG A 59 -6.97 -1.59 8.96
CA ARG A 59 -5.71 -2.22 8.51
C ARG A 59 -5.15 -1.56 7.25
N THR A 60 -6.00 -1.10 6.33
CA THR A 60 -5.53 -0.38 5.13
C THR A 60 -4.78 0.89 5.51
N VAL A 61 -5.35 1.70 6.41
CA VAL A 61 -4.72 2.95 6.89
C VAL A 61 -3.41 2.65 7.62
N GLU A 62 -3.39 1.65 8.50
CA GLU A 62 -2.18 1.29 9.26
C GLU A 62 -1.04 0.83 8.34
N ILE A 63 -1.33 -0.05 7.37
CA ILE A 63 -0.32 -0.54 6.43
C ILE A 63 0.21 0.59 5.56
N ALA A 64 -0.67 1.43 4.99
CA ALA A 64 -0.26 2.56 4.15
C ALA A 64 0.63 3.55 4.93
N SER A 65 0.25 3.88 6.17
CA SER A 65 1.03 4.75 7.04
C SER A 65 2.43 4.18 7.35
N ARG A 66 2.52 2.88 7.63
CA ARG A 66 3.80 2.20 7.89
C ARG A 66 4.67 2.10 6.64
N ILE A 67 4.10 1.84 5.46
CA ILE A 67 4.84 1.86 4.18
C ILE A 67 5.56 3.20 4.04
N ARG A 68 4.83 4.31 4.21
CA ARG A 68 5.41 5.65 4.04
C ARG A 68 6.44 5.99 5.11
N SER A 69 6.17 5.66 6.37
CA SER A 69 7.03 6.05 7.51
C SER A 69 8.26 5.16 7.70
N GLN A 70 8.18 3.86 7.40
CA GLN A 70 9.25 2.89 7.65
C GLN A 70 10.04 2.53 6.39
N TYR A 71 9.39 2.48 5.23
CA TYR A 71 10.02 2.09 3.96
C TYR A 71 10.41 3.30 3.10
N GLY A 72 9.90 4.50 3.41
CA GLY A 72 10.16 5.70 2.63
C GLY A 72 9.56 5.67 1.23
N VAL A 73 8.65 4.73 0.94
CA VAL A 73 7.97 4.58 -0.35
C VAL A 73 6.61 5.27 -0.29
N GLU A 74 6.22 5.94 -1.37
CA GLU A 74 4.89 6.55 -1.43
C GLU A 74 3.80 5.48 -1.41
N SER A 75 2.79 5.68 -0.56
CA SER A 75 1.69 4.73 -0.38
C SER A 75 0.40 5.23 -1.02
N LEU A 76 -0.32 4.36 -1.71
CA LEU A 76 -1.67 4.61 -2.24
C LEU A 76 -2.68 3.75 -1.47
N ALA A 77 -3.55 4.36 -0.67
CA ALA A 77 -4.64 3.64 -0.02
C ALA A 77 -5.85 3.54 -0.95
N HIS A 78 -6.31 2.33 -1.23
CA HIS A 78 -7.59 2.13 -1.90
C HIS A 78 -8.71 2.56 -0.95
N LEU A 79 -9.83 3.00 -1.53
CA LEU A 79 -11.05 3.32 -0.80
C LEU A 79 -12.25 2.92 -1.67
N THR A 80 -13.15 2.13 -1.11
CA THR A 80 -14.42 1.78 -1.77
C THR A 80 -15.57 2.43 -1.03
N CYS A 81 -16.62 2.84 -1.74
CA CYS A 81 -17.78 3.49 -1.12
C CYS A 81 -18.88 2.51 -0.66
N VAL A 82 -18.78 1.23 -1.01
CA VAL A 82 -19.80 0.23 -0.64
C VAL A 82 -19.75 -0.05 0.86
N GLY A 83 -20.88 0.14 1.56
CA GLY A 83 -20.97 -0.05 3.01
C GLY A 83 -20.47 1.14 3.84
N HIS A 84 -20.41 2.33 3.23
CA HIS A 84 -20.01 3.60 3.85
C HIS A 84 -21.14 4.62 3.80
N ASN A 85 -21.29 5.39 4.89
CA ASN A 85 -22.19 6.55 5.00
C ASN A 85 -21.38 7.82 5.15
#